data_AF-A0A2V3A751-F1
#
_entry.id   AF-A0A2V3A751-F1
#
_cell.length_a   1.000
_cell.length_b   1.000
_cell.length_c   1.000
_cell.angle_alpha   90.00
_cell.angle_beta   90.00
_cell.angle_gamma   90.00
#
_symmetry.space_group_name_H-M   'P 1'
#
loop_
_entity.id
_entity.type
_entity.pdbx_description
1 polymer ?
#
loop_
_entity_poly.entity_id
_entity_poly.type
_entity_poly.pdbx_seq_one_letter_code
_entity_poly.pdbx_strand_id
1 'polypeptide(L)'
;MKVSTVEMDKAAAILKLLGDKTRLTMVKILDANDCCVCEFVEIFKMSQPAISQHLRKLKDAGVVREARRGQWIIYSLNKGSDYYPLVQNLLNHLPNQDFKLKELEEQGLRISCE
;
A
#
# COMPACT_ATOMS: atom_id res chain seq x y z
N MET A 1 10.93 -22.87 1.63
CA MET A 1 10.72 -21.88 0.54
C MET A 1 12.09 -21.40 0.08
N LYS A 2 12.38 -21.39 -1.23
CA LYS A 2 13.53 -20.63 -1.74
C LYS A 2 13.19 -19.15 -1.55
N VAL A 3 13.87 -18.49 -0.62
CA VAL A 3 13.80 -17.03 -0.52
C VAL A 3 14.45 -16.50 -1.79
N SER A 4 13.69 -15.79 -2.62
CA SER A 4 14.29 -15.07 -3.74
C SER A 4 15.20 -13.99 -3.18
N THR A 5 16.46 -14.00 -3.58
CA THR A 5 17.43 -13.00 -3.19
C THR A 5 17.21 -11.74 -4.03
N VAL A 6 17.18 -10.57 -3.40
CA VAL A 6 17.07 -9.27 -4.07
C VAL A 6 18.45 -8.60 -4.01
N GLU A 7 18.90 -8.04 -5.13
CA GLU A 7 20.16 -7.27 -5.19
C GLU A 7 20.19 -6.14 -4.15
N MET A 8 21.35 -5.91 -3.54
CA MET A 8 21.49 -4.97 -2.41
C MET A 8 21.00 -3.56 -2.73
N ASP A 9 21.32 -3.03 -3.91
CA ASP A 9 20.87 -1.69 -4.32
C ASP A 9 19.35 -1.61 -4.49
N LYS A 10 18.73 -2.67 -5.01
CA LYS A 10 17.27 -2.75 -5.16
C LYS A 10 16.60 -2.88 -3.79
N ALA A 11 17.13 -3.73 -2.91
CA ALA A 11 16.64 -3.87 -1.55
C ALA A 11 16.75 -2.55 -0.78
N ALA A 12 17.90 -1.87 -0.85
CA ALA A 12 18.11 -0.57 -0.24
C ALA A 12 17.13 0.49 -0.78
N ALA A 13 16.87 0.51 -2.08
CA ALA A 13 15.89 1.42 -2.67
C ALA A 13 14.46 1.17 -2.16
N ILE A 14 14.02 -0.10 -2.09
CA ILE A 14 12.70 -0.47 -1.55
C ILE A 14 12.60 -0.13 -0.06
N LEU A 15 13.61 -0.47 0.74
CA LEU A 15 13.62 -0.17 2.17
C LEU A 15 13.65 1.35 2.41
N LYS A 16 14.42 2.12 1.63
CA LYS A 16 14.41 3.58 1.68
C LYS A 16 13.04 4.16 1.30
N LEU A 17 12.38 3.59 0.30
CA LEU A 17 11.02 3.97 -0.07
C LEU A 17 10.04 3.71 1.07
N LEU A 18 10.12 2.55 1.71
CA LEU A 18 9.27 2.13 2.82
C LEU A 18 9.65 2.74 4.18
N GLY A 19 10.80 3.40 4.30
CA GLY A 19 11.22 4.13 5.50
C GLY A 19 10.37 5.35 5.85
N ASP A 20 9.43 5.71 4.99
CA ASP A 20 8.42 6.74 5.21
C ASP A 20 7.17 6.14 5.87
N LYS A 21 6.81 6.65 7.05
CA LYS A 21 5.69 6.13 7.86
C LYS A 21 4.38 6.06 7.07
N THR A 22 4.06 7.06 6.24
CA THR A 22 2.82 7.09 5.45
C THR A 22 2.81 5.97 4.42
N ARG A 23 3.90 5.80 3.66
CA ARG A 23 4.02 4.71 2.68
C ARG A 23 4.01 3.33 3.34
N LEU A 24 4.71 3.17 4.46
CA LEU A 24 4.72 1.91 5.20
C LEU A 24 3.31 1.55 5.69
N THR A 25 2.57 2.53 6.20
CA THR A 25 1.19 2.35 6.66
C THR A 25 0.28 2.00 5.49
N MET A 26 0.38 2.70 4.34
CA MET A 26 -0.37 2.37 3.12
C MET A 26 -0.13 0.92 2.69
N VAL A 27 1.13 0.51 2.58
CA VAL A 27 1.50 -0.84 2.15
C VAL A 27 1.01 -1.89 3.16
N LYS A 28 1.06 -1.58 4.47
CA LYS A 28 0.53 -2.49 5.49
C LYS A 28 -0.99 -2.64 5.42
N ILE A 29 -1.72 -1.57 5.12
CA ILE A 29 -3.17 -1.66 4.87
C ILE A 29 -3.44 -2.53 3.63
N LEU A 30 -2.67 -2.32 2.56
CA LEU A 30 -2.81 -3.03 1.29
C LEU A 30 -2.39 -4.53 1.32
N ASP A 31 -1.76 -4.97 2.41
CA ASP A 31 -1.37 -6.37 2.66
C ASP A 31 -2.60 -7.29 2.73
N ALA A 32 -3.65 -6.80 3.40
CA ALA A 32 -4.90 -7.51 3.64
C ALA A 32 -6.12 -6.89 2.94
N ASN A 33 -5.99 -5.69 2.38
CA ASN A 33 -7.10 -4.93 1.80
C ASN A 33 -6.72 -4.30 0.45
N ASP A 34 -7.74 -3.85 -0.27
CA ASP A 34 -7.61 -2.99 -1.45
C ASP A 34 -8.21 -1.62 -1.12
N CYS A 35 -7.61 -0.53 -1.60
CA CYS A 35 -8.06 0.84 -1.30
C CYS A 35 -8.02 1.79 -2.51
N CYS A 36 -8.93 2.75 -2.57
CA CYS A 36 -8.84 3.90 -3.49
C CYS A 36 -7.99 5.04 -2.91
N VAL A 37 -7.64 6.01 -3.77
CA VAL A 37 -6.97 7.25 -3.35
C VAL A 37 -7.80 8.05 -2.32
N CYS A 38 -9.13 8.04 -2.46
CA CYS A 38 -10.08 8.72 -1.60
C CYS A 38 -10.02 8.24 -0.15
N GLU A 39 -9.97 6.92 0.06
CA GLU A 39 -9.86 6.35 1.41
C GLU A 39 -8.55 6.75 2.08
N PHE A 40 -7.44 6.79 1.32
CA PHE A 40 -6.18 7.25 1.87
C PHE A 40 -6.16 8.76 2.17
N VAL A 41 -6.87 9.58 1.39
CA VAL A 41 -7.07 11.00 1.74
C VAL A 41 -7.74 11.11 3.10
N GLU A 42 -8.77 10.30 3.34
CA GLU A 42 -9.49 10.31 4.62
C GLU A 42 -8.66 9.73 5.77
N ILE A 43 -7.90 8.65 5.56
CA ILE A 43 -7.08 8.01 6.60
C ILE A 43 -5.94 8.91 7.05
N PHE A 44 -5.28 9.58 6.13
CA PHE A 44 -4.09 10.38 6.43
C PHE A 44 -4.38 11.87 6.60
N LYS A 45 -5.60 12.32 6.27
CA LYS A 45 -6.02 13.73 6.27
C LYS A 45 -5.03 14.60 5.48
N MET A 46 -4.58 14.08 4.34
CA MET A 46 -3.67 14.74 3.40
C MET A 46 -4.39 15.03 2.10
N SER A 47 -3.90 16.02 1.34
CA SER A 47 -4.47 16.34 0.04
C SER A 47 -4.34 15.17 -0.95
N GLN A 48 -5.29 15.06 -1.87
CA GLN A 48 -5.28 14.03 -2.91
C GLN A 48 -3.97 14.03 -3.74
N PRO A 49 -3.41 15.19 -4.16
CA PRO A 49 -2.12 15.20 -4.87
C PRO A 49 -0.97 14.59 -4.05
N ALA A 50 -0.94 14.81 -2.73
CA ALA A 50 0.08 14.25 -1.87
C ALA A 50 -0.05 12.72 -1.77
N ILE A 51 -1.27 12.21 -1.54
CA ILE A 51 -1.55 10.77 -1.53
C ILE A 51 -1.19 10.12 -2.87
N SER A 52 -1.63 10.71 -3.98
CA SER A 52 -1.30 10.23 -5.32
C SER A 52 0.21 10.17 -5.56
N GLN A 53 0.98 11.12 -5.01
CA GLN A 53 2.45 11.07 -5.11
C GLN A 53 3.04 9.87 -4.33
N HIS A 54 2.52 9.55 -3.14
CA HIS A 54 2.95 8.36 -2.40
C HIS A 54 2.63 7.07 -3.15
N LEU A 55 1.40 6.93 -3.65
CA LEU A 55 0.95 5.77 -4.41
C LEU A 55 1.73 5.61 -5.73
N ARG A 56 2.00 6.71 -6.43
CA ARG A 56 2.83 6.69 -7.63
C ARG A 56 4.23 6.16 -7.34
N LYS A 57 4.90 6.66 -6.30
CA LYS A 57 6.25 6.17 -5.93
C LYS A 57 6.24 4.67 -5.60
N LEU A 58 5.20 4.19 -4.91
CA LEU A 58 5.03 2.77 -4.60
C LEU A 58 4.77 1.93 -5.86
N LYS A 59 3.98 2.45 -6.81
CA LYS A 59 3.67 1.79 -8.08
C LYS A 59 4.88 1.73 -8.99
N ASP A 60 5.59 2.84 -9.14
CA ASP A 60 6.80 2.95 -9.97
C ASP A 60 7.90 1.99 -9.46
N ALA A 61 7.95 1.75 -8.15
CA ALA A 61 8.83 0.75 -7.53
C ALA A 61 8.30 -0.69 -7.59
N GLY A 62 7.09 -0.91 -8.12
CA GLY A 62 6.46 -2.22 -8.24
C GLY A 62 6.01 -2.84 -6.92
N VAL A 63 5.88 -2.06 -5.84
CA VAL A 63 5.39 -2.53 -4.52
C VAL A 63 3.88 -2.67 -4.52
N VAL A 64 3.18 -1.74 -5.16
CA VAL A 64 1.73 -1.78 -5.33
C VAL A 64 1.38 -1.82 -6.81
N ARG A 65 0.17 -2.27 -7.10
CA ARG A 65 -0.43 -2.22 -8.43
C ARG A 65 -1.80 -1.54 -8.34
N GLU A 66 -2.28 -1.04 -9.46
CA GLU A 66 -3.60 -0.41 -9.55
C GLU A 66 -4.46 -1.14 -10.58
N ALA A 67 -5.77 -1.16 -10.34
CA ALA A 67 -6.76 -1.67 -11.27
C ALA A 67 -7.98 -0.75 -11.28
N ARG A 68 -8.59 -0.57 -12.45
CA ARG A 68 -9.83 0.18 -12.58
C ARG A 68 -11.01 -0.71 -12.22
N ARG A 69 -11.84 -0.28 -11.26
CA ARG A 69 -13.12 -0.90 -10.91
C ARG A 69 -14.22 0.17 -11.03
N GLY A 70 -14.98 0.10 -12.12
CA GLY A 70 -15.94 1.15 -12.49
C GLY A 70 -15.26 2.51 -12.70
N GLN A 71 -15.68 3.50 -11.91
CA GLN A 71 -15.09 4.85 -11.93
C GLN A 71 -13.84 5.00 -11.05
N TRP A 72 -13.54 4.00 -10.20
CA TRP A 72 -12.49 4.09 -9.21
C TRP A 72 -11.20 3.40 -9.66
N ILE A 73 -10.06 3.95 -9.24
CA ILE A 73 -8.77 3.28 -9.30
C ILE A 73 -8.48 2.70 -7.92
N ILE A 74 -8.35 1.38 -7.89
CA ILE A 74 -8.14 0.60 -6.67
C ILE A 74 -6.70 0.10 -6.65
N TYR A 75 -6.01 0.38 -5.55
CA TYR A 75 -4.64 -0.07 -5.29
C TYR A 75 -4.66 -1.35 -4.46
N SER A 76 -3.72 -2.24 -4.76
CA SER A 76 -3.49 -3.51 -4.04
C SER A 76 -2.00 -3.77 -3.93
N LEU A 77 -1.58 -4.57 -2.94
CA LEU A 77 -0.19 -5.01 -2.85
C LEU A 77 0.18 -5.86 -4.08
N ASN A 78 1.33 -5.59 -4.68
CA ASN A 78 1.78 -6.32 -5.86
C ASN A 78 2.44 -7.65 -5.47
N LYS A 79 1.62 -8.69 -5.29
CA LYS A 79 2.07 -10.05 -4.94
C LYS A 79 2.88 -10.75 -6.03
N GLY A 80 2.89 -10.21 -7.26
CA GLY A 80 3.70 -10.70 -8.38
C GLY A 80 5.06 -10.03 -8.51
N SER A 81 5.40 -9.09 -7.63
CA SER A 81 6.69 -8.41 -7.63
C SER A 81 7.82 -9.31 -7.14
N ASP A 82 9.01 -9.22 -7.75
CA ASP A 82 10.21 -9.91 -7.26
C ASP A 82 10.57 -9.53 -5.81
N TYR A 83 10.15 -8.34 -5.38
CA TYR A 83 10.37 -7.82 -4.02
C TYR A 83 9.32 -8.30 -3.02
N TYR A 84 8.25 -8.96 -3.48
CA TYR A 84 7.12 -9.33 -2.62
C TYR A 84 7.54 -10.14 -1.39
N PRO A 85 8.43 -11.15 -1.47
CA PRO A 85 8.86 -11.88 -0.28
C PRO A 85 9.57 -11.01 0.76
N LEU A 86 10.43 -10.08 0.32
CA LEU A 86 11.10 -9.13 1.21
C LEU A 86 10.09 -8.20 1.90
N VAL A 87 9.19 -7.61 1.11
CA VAL A 87 8.15 -6.70 1.62
C VAL A 87 7.22 -7.45 2.58
N GLN A 88 6.75 -8.65 2.22
CA GLN A 88 5.87 -9.44 3.07
C GLN A 88 6.52 -9.79 4.41
N ASN A 89 7.80 -10.21 4.40
CA ASN A 89 8.53 -10.50 5.63
C ASN A 89 8.63 -9.27 6.53
N LEU A 90 8.92 -8.09 5.96
CA LEU A 90 8.90 -6.83 6.70
C LEU A 90 7.51 -6.56 7.31
N LEU A 91 6.44 -6.67 6.51
CA LEU A 91 5.07 -6.39 6.95
C LEU A 91 4.58 -7.35 8.04
N ASN A 92 5.08 -8.59 8.09
CA ASN A 92 4.74 -9.56 9.13
C ASN A 92 5.23 -9.15 10.53
N HIS A 93 6.21 -8.23 10.61
CA HIS A 93 6.71 -7.70 11.87
C HIS A 93 6.03 -6.38 12.29
N LEU A 94 5.02 -5.93 11.55
CA LEU A 94 4.33 -4.67 11.80
C LEU A 94 2.91 -4.89 12.35
N PRO A 95 2.41 -3.99 13.21
CA PRO A 95 1.05 -4.09 13.73
C PRO A 95 0.02 -3.96 12.61
N ASN A 96 -1.10 -4.66 12.77
CA ASN A 96 -2.28 -4.55 11.92
C ASN A 96 -2.80 -3.09 11.88
N GLN A 97 -3.30 -2.64 10.72
CA GLN A 97 -3.81 -1.28 10.49
C GLN A 97 -5.31 -1.23 10.10
N ASP A 98 -6.02 -2.36 10.12
CA ASP A 98 -7.41 -2.51 9.69
C ASP A 98 -8.38 -1.63 10.50
N PHE A 99 -8.01 -1.24 11.72
CA PHE A 99 -8.80 -0.29 12.53
C PHE A 99 -9.06 1.03 11.78
N LYS A 100 -8.12 1.47 10.94
CA LYS A 100 -8.27 2.67 10.11
C LYS A 100 -9.37 2.52 9.07
N LEU A 101 -9.55 1.31 8.54
CA LEU A 101 -10.62 1.04 7.58
C LEU A 101 -11.96 0.84 8.28
N LYS A 102 -11.97 0.25 9.49
CA LYS A 102 -13.18 0.17 10.31
C LYS A 102 -13.71 1.57 10.67
N GLU A 103 -12.82 2.49 11.05
CA GLU A 103 -13.18 3.89 11.29
C GLU A 103 -13.80 4.55 10.03
N LEU A 104 -13.31 4.24 8.83
CA LEU A 104 -13.93 4.71 7.58
C LEU A 104 -15.30 4.08 7.31
N GLU A 105 -15.47 2.79 7.60
CA GLU A 105 -16.77 2.10 7.47
C GLU A 105 -17.82 2.72 8.37
N GLU A 106 -17.46 2.96 9.64
CA GLU A 106 -18.33 3.60 10.64
C GLU A 106 -18.73 5.02 10.21
N GLN A 107 -17.88 5.72 9.45
CA GLN A 107 -18.15 7.04 8.88
C GLN A 107 -18.89 6.99 7.54
N GLY A 108 -19.12 5.81 6.97
CA GLY A 108 -19.71 5.65 5.63
C GLY A 108 -18.81 6.13 4.49
N LEU A 109 -17.50 6.23 4.74
CA LEU A 109 -16.49 6.72 3.79
C LEU A 109 -15.71 5.59 3.11
N ARG A 110 -15.88 4.34 3.57
CA ARG A 110 -15.25 3.18 2.92
C ARG A 110 -15.95 2.89 1.59
N ILE A 111 -15.18 2.83 0.52
CA ILE A 111 -15.73 2.53 -0.80
C ILE A 111 -15.77 1.00 -0.93
N SER A 112 -16.95 0.44 -0.69
CA SER A 112 -17.24 -0.95 -1.06
C SER A 112 -17.54 -0.98 -2.55
N CYS A 113 -16.52 -1.20 -3.39
CA CYS A 113 -16.76 -1.53 -4.78
C CYS A 113 -17.28 -2.97 -4.88
N GLU A 114 -18.60 -3.14 -4.97
CA GLU A 114 -19.17 -4.28 -5.71
C GLU A 114 -18.80 -4.16 -7.20
#